data_AF-A0A329VIJ2-F1
#
_entry.id   AF-A0A329VIJ2-F1
#
_cell.length_a   1.000
_cell.length_b   1.000
_cell.length_c   1.000
_cell.angle_alpha   90.00
_cell.angle_beta   90.00
_cell.angle_gamma   90.00
#
_symmetry.space_group_name_H-M   'P 1'
#
loop_
_entity.id
_entity.type
_entity.pdbx_description
1 polymer ?
#
loop_
_entity_poly.entity_id
_entity_poly.type
_entity_poly.pdbx_seq_one_letter_code
_entity_poly.pdbx_strand_id
1 'polypeptide(L)'
;MINKLRLPNIIIKGLVLSAFLFASQSWAEGGFGIDATRIIFLQDKAGATVSVHNTTTNIPYLVTTKITRTVDGKGKTPFYVTPPLFRLDPKGTNVLHILGDTSKLPTDRESVFYFNAAAIPSSKPSGQRLEGDKIAGGVVYAIGNTIKLFYRPTGLVGTPELAYKALRFTHASGGVQVSNNSPYHISFTQIKVDGVPVKFSESHPQMLAPFSSHVYPAQNSQNKKKVEWAVISDLGGGENFNGEIQ
;
A
#
# COMPACT_ATOMS: atom_id res chain seq x y z
N MET A 1 68.42 -3.77 -8.10
CA MET A 1 67.83 -2.79 -9.04
C MET A 1 66.46 -3.30 -9.47
N ILE A 2 65.36 -2.69 -9.01
CA ILE A 2 64.01 -3.03 -9.48
C ILE A 2 63.48 -1.80 -10.22
N ASN A 3 63.29 -1.94 -11.54
CA ASN A 3 62.85 -0.88 -12.43
C ASN A 3 61.33 -0.71 -12.30
N LYS A 4 60.86 0.43 -11.79
CA LYS A 4 59.42 0.71 -11.68
C LYS A 4 58.87 1.11 -13.05
N LEU A 5 58.11 0.22 -13.68
CA LEU A 5 57.35 0.51 -14.90
C LEU A 5 56.35 1.65 -14.62
N ARG A 6 56.52 2.80 -15.26
CA ARG A 6 55.56 3.91 -15.22
C ARG A 6 54.56 3.75 -16.36
N LEU A 7 53.33 3.35 -16.05
CA LEU A 7 52.23 3.29 -17.02
C LEU A 7 51.75 4.72 -17.35
N PRO A 8 51.45 5.04 -18.63
CA PRO A 8 50.99 6.36 -19.03
C PRO A 8 49.58 6.67 -18.46
N ASN A 9 49.38 7.92 -18.04
CA ASN A 9 48.15 8.39 -17.37
C ASN A 9 46.84 8.14 -18.14
N ILE A 10 46.90 7.95 -19.47
CA ILE A 10 45.73 7.64 -20.32
C ILE A 10 45.23 6.21 -20.06
N ILE A 11 46.14 5.24 -19.86
CA ILE A 11 45.78 3.85 -19.54
C ILE A 11 45.19 3.77 -18.13
N ILE A 12 45.75 4.55 -17.18
CA ILE A 12 45.25 4.63 -15.81
C ILE A 12 43.85 5.25 -15.77
N LYS A 13 43.59 6.32 -16.54
CA LYS A 13 42.26 6.96 -16.64
C LYS A 13 41.21 6.06 -17.30
N GLY A 14 41.58 5.31 -18.34
CA GLY A 14 40.69 4.34 -18.99
C GLY A 14 40.32 3.16 -18.07
N LEU A 15 41.28 2.67 -17.28
CA LEU A 15 41.05 1.60 -16.31
C LEU A 15 40.11 2.04 -15.18
N VAL A 16 40.25 3.28 -14.69
CA VAL A 16 39.37 3.85 -13.65
C VAL A 16 37.95 4.07 -14.17
N LEU A 17 37.78 4.48 -15.42
CA LEU A 17 36.44 4.68 -16.02
C LEU A 17 35.71 3.34 -16.28
N SER A 18 36.45 2.28 -16.65
CA SER A 18 35.92 0.91 -16.78
C SER A 18 35.50 0.32 -15.44
N ALA A 19 36.31 0.51 -14.38
CA ALA A 19 35.98 0.03 -13.04
C ALA A 19 34.72 0.70 -12.44
N PHE A 20 34.39 1.93 -12.85
CA PHE A 20 33.19 2.64 -12.40
C PHE A 20 31.90 2.13 -13.07
N LEU A 21 31.99 1.57 -14.29
CA LEU A 21 30.84 1.03 -15.03
C LEU A 21 30.42 -0.38 -14.58
N PHE A 22 31.31 -1.14 -13.93
CA PHE A 22 31.00 -2.46 -13.37
C PHE A 22 30.47 -2.42 -11.92
N ALA A 23 30.56 -1.28 -11.23
CA ALA A 23 30.25 -1.18 -9.81
C ALA A 23 28.76 -0.91 -9.48
N SER A 24 27.89 -0.76 -10.48
CA SER A 24 26.49 -0.33 -10.28
C SER A 24 25.43 -1.40 -10.57
N GLN A 25 25.80 -2.67 -10.70
CA GLN A 25 24.82 -3.76 -10.71
C GLN A 25 24.34 -3.99 -9.27
N SER A 26 23.45 -3.13 -8.78
CA SER A 26 22.63 -3.43 -7.62
C SER A 26 21.73 -4.61 -8.02
N TRP A 27 22.14 -5.80 -7.61
CA TRP A 27 21.25 -6.95 -7.65
C TRP A 27 20.12 -6.61 -6.69
N ALA A 28 18.99 -6.18 -7.24
CA ALA A 28 17.77 -6.09 -6.47
C ALA A 28 17.44 -7.52 -6.02
N GLU A 29 17.77 -7.83 -4.77
CA GLU A 29 17.22 -8.99 -4.09
C GLU A 29 15.71 -8.76 -4.08
N GLY A 30 14.98 -9.46 -4.95
CA GLY A 30 13.53 -9.33 -5.08
C GLY A 30 12.80 -9.61 -3.76
N GLY A 31 11.48 -9.67 -3.80
CA GLY A 31 10.68 -9.85 -2.59
C GLY A 31 9.27 -10.32 -2.85
N PHE A 32 8.46 -10.22 -1.82
CA PHE A 32 7.04 -10.53 -1.87
C PHE A 32 6.21 -9.27 -2.13
N GLY A 33 5.29 -9.34 -3.09
CA GLY A 33 4.41 -8.22 -3.42
C GLY A 33 2.99 -8.65 -3.76
N ILE A 34 2.08 -7.68 -3.72
CA ILE A 34 0.69 -7.78 -4.20
C ILE A 34 0.60 -6.94 -5.48
N ASP A 35 -0.13 -7.40 -6.50
CA ASP A 35 -0.31 -6.70 -7.77
C ASP A 35 -1.30 -5.50 -7.71
N ALA A 36 -1.79 -5.18 -6.52
CA ALA A 36 -2.76 -4.11 -6.28
C ALA A 36 -2.50 -3.42 -4.94
N THR A 37 -2.88 -2.14 -4.84
CA THR A 37 -2.82 -1.35 -3.59
C THR A 37 -4.18 -1.31 -2.86
N ARG A 38 -5.23 -1.84 -3.50
CA ARG A 38 -6.57 -2.01 -2.96
C ARG A 38 -7.38 -2.98 -3.82
N ILE A 39 -8.46 -3.49 -3.26
CA ILE A 39 -9.39 -4.42 -3.92
C ILE A 39 -10.79 -3.80 -3.87
N ILE A 40 -11.48 -3.81 -5.01
CA ILE A 40 -12.90 -3.46 -5.08
C ILE A 40 -13.71 -4.74 -5.27
N PHE A 41 -14.50 -5.09 -4.26
CA PHE A 41 -15.47 -6.18 -4.31
C PHE A 41 -16.83 -5.60 -4.70
N LEU A 42 -17.22 -5.82 -5.96
CA LEU A 42 -18.50 -5.35 -6.50
C LEU A 42 -19.62 -6.35 -6.18
N GLN A 43 -20.76 -5.86 -5.69
CA GLN A 43 -21.90 -6.72 -5.33
C GLN A 43 -22.49 -7.53 -6.51
N ASP A 44 -22.41 -7.01 -7.74
CA ASP A 44 -22.91 -7.68 -8.95
C ASP A 44 -21.95 -8.73 -9.52
N LYS A 45 -20.80 -8.96 -8.89
CA LYS A 45 -19.80 -9.95 -9.30
C LYS A 45 -19.78 -11.12 -8.32
N ALA A 46 -19.43 -12.29 -8.84
CA ALA A 46 -19.32 -13.51 -8.03
C ALA A 46 -18.19 -13.45 -6.98
N GLY A 47 -17.22 -12.55 -7.16
CA GLY A 47 -16.09 -12.35 -6.27
C GLY A 47 -15.12 -11.32 -6.83
N ALA A 48 -13.96 -11.20 -6.18
CA ALA A 48 -12.83 -10.40 -6.64
C ALA A 48 -11.56 -11.25 -6.70
N THR A 49 -10.56 -10.80 -7.45
CA THR A 49 -9.25 -11.45 -7.53
C THR A 49 -8.14 -10.49 -7.19
N VAL A 50 -7.06 -11.03 -6.63
CA VAL A 50 -5.81 -10.30 -6.36
C VAL A 50 -4.65 -11.26 -6.51
N SER A 51 -3.53 -10.83 -7.08
CA SER A 51 -2.37 -11.69 -7.25
C SER A 51 -1.28 -11.32 -6.26
N VAL A 52 -0.55 -12.33 -5.82
CA VAL A 52 0.70 -12.15 -5.09
C VAL A 52 1.84 -12.74 -5.88
N HIS A 53 3.02 -12.15 -5.74
CA HIS A 53 4.20 -12.56 -6.49
C HIS A 53 5.44 -12.59 -5.62
N ASN A 54 6.37 -13.47 -6.00
CA ASN A 54 7.68 -13.60 -5.41
C ASN A 54 8.71 -13.26 -6.49
N THR A 55 9.38 -12.10 -6.41
CA THR A 55 10.41 -11.71 -7.37
C THR A 55 11.81 -12.18 -6.98
N THR A 56 11.97 -12.90 -5.87
CA THR A 56 13.26 -13.49 -5.50
C THR A 56 13.67 -14.59 -6.49
N THR A 57 14.97 -14.87 -6.57
CA THR A 57 15.52 -15.87 -7.48
C THR A 57 15.68 -17.25 -6.84
N ASN A 58 15.70 -17.34 -5.51
CA ASN A 58 16.07 -18.56 -4.78
C ASN A 58 15.35 -18.76 -3.43
N ILE A 59 14.46 -17.85 -3.00
CA ILE A 59 13.78 -17.95 -1.71
C ILE A 59 12.30 -18.25 -1.94
N PRO A 60 11.81 -19.47 -1.64
CA PRO A 60 10.37 -19.72 -1.61
C PRO A 60 9.74 -19.11 -0.35
N TYR A 61 8.48 -18.71 -0.46
CA TYR A 61 7.67 -18.20 0.65
C TYR A 61 6.55 -19.17 1.00
N LEU A 62 6.26 -19.35 2.29
CA LEU A 62 4.95 -19.78 2.76
C LEU A 62 4.07 -18.54 2.90
N VAL A 63 3.02 -18.45 2.10
CA VAL A 63 2.13 -17.29 2.06
C VAL A 63 0.84 -17.62 2.81
N THR A 64 0.49 -16.78 3.77
CA THR A 64 -0.80 -16.80 4.48
C THR A 64 -1.65 -15.63 4.01
N THR A 65 -2.95 -15.83 3.83
CA THR A 65 -3.88 -14.78 3.40
C THR A 65 -5.13 -14.76 4.26
N LYS A 66 -5.62 -13.56 4.60
CA LYS A 66 -6.83 -13.37 5.40
C LYS A 66 -7.49 -12.03 5.12
N ILE A 67 -8.80 -11.94 5.37
CA ILE A 67 -9.55 -10.69 5.35
C ILE A 67 -9.99 -10.35 6.76
N THR A 68 -9.88 -9.08 7.15
CA THR A 68 -10.19 -8.60 8.50
C THR A 68 -11.03 -7.33 8.43
N ARG A 69 -11.78 -7.02 9.50
CA ARG A 69 -12.60 -5.80 9.56
C ARG A 69 -11.76 -4.56 9.79
N THR A 70 -10.69 -4.69 10.57
CA THR A 70 -9.81 -3.59 10.95
C THR A 70 -8.40 -3.82 10.43
N VAL A 71 -7.65 -2.72 10.32
CA VAL A 71 -6.27 -2.71 9.80
C VAL A 71 -5.29 -3.46 10.70
N ASP A 72 -5.56 -3.52 12.01
CA ASP A 72 -4.76 -4.28 12.99
C ASP A 72 -5.00 -5.80 12.91
N GLY A 73 -5.70 -6.26 11.88
CA GLY A 73 -5.89 -7.67 11.60
C GLY A 73 -6.95 -8.36 12.46
N LYS A 74 -7.91 -7.60 13.01
CA LYS A 74 -8.97 -8.09 13.88
C LYS A 74 -10.37 -7.96 13.26
N GLY A 75 -11.35 -8.55 13.95
CA GLY A 75 -12.76 -8.44 13.64
C GLY A 75 -13.27 -9.40 12.57
N LYS A 76 -14.53 -9.81 12.71
CA LYS A 76 -15.21 -10.72 11.79
C LYS A 76 -15.53 -10.02 10.47
N THR A 77 -15.47 -10.79 9.39
CA THR A 77 -15.74 -10.35 8.01
C THR A 77 -16.66 -11.36 7.34
N PRO A 78 -17.54 -10.94 6.42
CA PRO A 78 -18.28 -11.87 5.57
C PRO A 78 -17.43 -12.48 4.45
N PHE A 79 -16.21 -11.99 4.26
CA PHE A 79 -15.33 -12.38 3.17
C PHE A 79 -14.32 -13.45 3.60
N TYR A 80 -13.98 -14.33 2.67
CA TYR A 80 -12.89 -15.28 2.76
C TYR A 80 -12.05 -15.25 1.48
N VAL A 81 -10.79 -15.66 1.61
CA VAL A 81 -9.84 -15.71 0.50
C VAL A 81 -9.29 -17.12 0.35
N THR A 82 -9.14 -17.56 -0.90
CA THR A 82 -8.61 -18.88 -1.24
C THR A 82 -7.51 -18.78 -2.31
N PRO A 83 -6.42 -19.55 -2.18
CA PRO A 83 -6.04 -20.36 -1.00
C PRO A 83 -5.61 -19.51 0.22
N PRO A 84 -5.97 -19.91 1.46
CA PRO A 84 -5.61 -19.17 2.67
C PRO A 84 -4.16 -19.40 3.11
N LEU A 85 -3.54 -20.50 2.65
CA LEU A 85 -2.16 -20.89 2.95
C LEU A 85 -1.59 -21.66 1.76
N PHE A 86 -0.45 -21.25 1.24
CA PHE A 86 0.20 -21.94 0.12
C PHE A 86 1.68 -21.61 0.04
N ARG A 87 2.44 -22.47 -0.65
CA ARG A 87 3.83 -22.21 -1.00
C ARG A 87 3.89 -21.39 -2.30
N LEU A 88 4.72 -20.36 -2.33
CA LEU A 88 5.01 -19.54 -3.50
C LEU A 88 6.50 -19.64 -3.83
N ASP A 89 6.82 -20.33 -4.93
CA ASP A 89 8.19 -20.55 -5.37
C ASP A 89 8.85 -19.26 -5.93
N PRO A 90 10.19 -19.23 -6.04
CA PRO A 90 10.91 -18.10 -6.61
C PRO A 90 10.41 -17.75 -8.01
N LYS A 91 10.32 -16.45 -8.32
CA LYS A 91 9.74 -15.91 -9.57
C LYS A 91 8.28 -16.31 -9.82
N GLY A 92 7.61 -16.92 -8.84
CA GLY A 92 6.24 -17.39 -8.95
C GLY A 92 5.22 -16.28 -8.72
N THR A 93 4.06 -16.44 -9.34
CA THR A 93 2.85 -15.65 -9.11
C THR A 93 1.71 -16.58 -8.79
N ASN A 94 0.84 -16.19 -7.84
CA ASN A 94 -0.40 -16.91 -7.56
C ASN A 94 -1.58 -15.93 -7.52
N VAL A 95 -2.70 -16.35 -8.10
CA VAL A 95 -3.95 -15.59 -8.10
C VAL A 95 -4.81 -16.08 -6.95
N LEU A 96 -5.33 -15.15 -6.18
CA LEU A 96 -6.20 -15.40 -5.04
C LEU A 96 -7.62 -15.00 -5.39
N HIS A 97 -8.59 -15.81 -4.94
CA HIS A 97 -10.00 -15.54 -5.12
C HIS A 97 -10.62 -15.10 -3.80
N ILE A 98 -11.36 -14.00 -3.85
CA ILE A 98 -12.07 -13.44 -2.72
C ILE A 98 -13.57 -13.60 -2.96
N LEU A 99 -14.22 -14.21 -1.99
CA LEU A 99 -15.63 -14.56 -2.00
C LEU A 99 -16.24 -14.10 -0.67
N GLY A 100 -17.55 -13.90 -0.62
CA GLY A 100 -18.22 -13.56 0.64
C GLY A 100 -19.73 -13.43 0.53
N ASP A 101 -20.40 -13.52 1.67
CA ASP A 101 -21.83 -13.28 1.80
C ASP A 101 -22.09 -11.83 2.21
N THR A 102 -22.45 -11.00 1.23
CA THR A 102 -22.65 -9.56 1.41
C THR A 102 -24.09 -9.20 1.80
N SER A 103 -24.98 -10.18 2.02
CA SER A 103 -26.42 -9.96 2.28
C SER A 103 -26.73 -9.06 3.47
N LYS A 104 -25.81 -9.00 4.46
CA LYS A 104 -25.95 -8.19 5.69
C LYS A 104 -25.19 -6.86 5.64
N LEU A 105 -24.53 -6.54 4.53
CA LEU A 105 -23.80 -5.28 4.39
C LEU A 105 -24.74 -4.15 3.96
N PRO A 106 -24.43 -2.89 4.32
CA PRO A 106 -25.19 -1.74 3.84
C PRO A 106 -25.30 -1.72 2.32
N THR A 107 -26.49 -1.39 1.81
CA THR A 107 -26.77 -1.30 0.37
C THR A 107 -26.70 0.14 -0.16
N ASP A 108 -26.64 1.13 0.73
CA ASP A 108 -26.66 2.56 0.43
C ASP A 108 -25.26 3.21 0.41
N ARG A 109 -24.22 2.47 0.82
CA ARG A 109 -22.84 2.96 0.91
C ARG A 109 -21.81 1.84 0.85
N GLU A 110 -20.58 2.21 0.53
CA GLU A 110 -19.47 1.29 0.63
C GLU A 110 -19.19 0.82 2.08
N SER A 111 -18.59 -0.35 2.19
CA SER A 111 -18.00 -0.84 3.44
C SER A 111 -16.52 -1.14 3.23
N VAL A 112 -15.68 -0.89 4.23
CA VAL A 112 -14.24 -1.14 4.17
C VAL A 112 -13.83 -2.33 5.06
N PHE A 113 -12.93 -3.14 4.51
CA PHE A 113 -12.26 -4.29 5.11
C PHE A 113 -10.78 -4.25 4.70
N TYR A 114 -9.99 -5.22 5.15
CA TYR A 114 -8.56 -5.26 4.88
C TYR A 114 -8.15 -6.67 4.45
N PHE A 115 -7.55 -6.76 3.26
CA PHE A 115 -6.86 -7.96 2.81
C PHE A 115 -5.43 -7.95 3.37
N ASN A 116 -5.02 -9.06 3.98
CA ASN A 116 -3.70 -9.23 4.55
C ASN A 116 -3.04 -10.43 3.88
N ALA A 117 -1.81 -10.26 3.44
CA ALA A 117 -0.96 -11.34 2.96
C ALA A 117 0.38 -11.30 3.69
N ALA A 118 0.78 -12.39 4.33
CA ALA A 118 2.09 -12.51 4.96
C ALA A 118 2.91 -13.62 4.31
N ALA A 119 4.13 -13.29 3.90
CA ALA A 119 5.09 -14.19 3.29
C ALA A 119 6.20 -14.51 4.27
N ILE A 120 6.27 -15.79 4.65
CA ILE A 120 7.26 -16.32 5.58
C ILE A 120 8.33 -17.04 4.74
N PRO A 121 9.58 -16.53 4.67
CA PRO A 121 10.62 -17.19 3.88
C PRO A 121 10.95 -18.55 4.48
N SER A 122 11.24 -19.53 3.63
CA SER A 122 11.76 -20.80 4.13
C SER A 122 13.08 -20.58 4.86
N SER A 123 13.23 -21.12 6.07
CA SER A 123 14.54 -21.20 6.72
C SER A 123 15.49 -22.03 5.84
N LYS A 124 16.73 -21.56 5.66
CA LYS A 124 17.78 -22.44 5.12
C LYS A 124 17.87 -23.68 6.02
N PRO A 125 18.08 -24.89 5.47
CA PRO A 125 18.31 -26.07 6.29
C PRO A 125 19.42 -25.75 7.31
N SER A 126 19.13 -25.93 8.59
CA SER A 126 20.10 -25.92 9.67
C SER A 126 21.12 -27.03 9.40
N GLY A 127 22.18 -26.72 8.67
CA GLY A 127 23.14 -27.72 8.18
C GLY A 127 24.51 -27.19 7.80
N GLN A 128 24.71 -25.88 7.61
CA GLN A 128 26.05 -25.31 7.70
C GLN A 128 26.34 -25.03 9.17
N ARG A 129 26.74 -26.09 9.89
CA ARG A 129 27.71 -25.90 10.99
C ARG A 129 28.89 -25.18 10.34
N LEU A 130 29.03 -23.89 10.64
CA LEU A 130 30.32 -23.24 10.43
C LEU A 130 31.33 -24.08 11.21
N GLU A 131 32.39 -24.56 10.55
CA GLU A 131 33.50 -25.12 11.30
C GLU A 131 34.03 -24.04 12.25
N GLY A 132 34.07 -24.36 13.54
CA GLY A 132 34.43 -23.42 14.59
C GLY A 132 33.23 -22.85 15.34
N ASP A 133 33.46 -22.62 16.63
CA ASP A 133 32.51 -22.33 17.73
C ASP A 133 31.72 -21.01 17.61
N LYS A 134 31.20 -20.69 16.41
CA LYS A 134 30.42 -19.49 16.13
C LYS A 134 28.95 -19.86 16.04
N ILE A 135 28.19 -19.54 17.09
CA ILE A 135 26.73 -19.50 17.03
C ILE A 135 26.34 -18.37 16.07
N ALA A 136 26.07 -18.71 14.81
CA ALA A 136 25.46 -17.79 13.87
C ALA A 136 23.96 -17.71 14.14
N GLY A 137 23.52 -16.71 14.90
CA GLY A 137 22.11 -16.38 15.05
C GLY A 137 21.57 -15.84 13.73
N GLY A 138 20.60 -16.54 13.12
CA GLY A 138 19.88 -16.06 11.94
C GLY A 138 18.58 -15.39 12.32
N VAL A 139 18.35 -14.15 11.88
CA VAL A 139 17.04 -13.48 11.99
C VAL A 139 16.27 -13.73 10.71
N VAL A 140 15.03 -14.20 10.82
CA VAL A 140 14.11 -14.43 9.70
C VAL A 140 12.96 -13.43 9.80
N TYR A 141 12.80 -12.58 8.79
CA TYR A 141 11.72 -11.60 8.72
C TYR A 141 10.59 -12.10 7.83
N ALA A 142 9.36 -12.10 8.35
CA ALA A 142 8.16 -12.26 7.54
C ALA A 142 7.74 -10.91 6.96
N ILE A 143 7.36 -10.89 5.68
CA ILE A 143 6.87 -9.68 5.01
C ILE A 143 5.34 -9.72 5.04
N GLY A 144 4.72 -8.76 5.73
CA GLY A 144 3.26 -8.62 5.79
C GLY A 144 2.78 -7.40 5.02
N ASN A 145 1.89 -7.60 4.06
CA ASN A 145 1.22 -6.54 3.31
C ASN A 145 -0.27 -6.50 3.66
N THR A 146 -0.78 -5.31 3.98
CA THR A 146 -2.20 -5.08 4.26
C THR A 146 -2.73 -3.99 3.31
N ILE A 147 -3.75 -4.32 2.52
CA ILE A 147 -4.40 -3.38 1.60
C ILE A 147 -5.91 -3.31 1.87
N LYS A 148 -6.52 -2.20 1.50
CA LYS A 148 -7.96 -1.99 1.69
C LYS A 148 -8.75 -2.87 0.72
N LEU A 149 -9.84 -3.44 1.22
CA LEU A 149 -10.88 -4.09 0.45
C LEU A 149 -12.17 -3.30 0.63
N PHE A 150 -12.67 -2.72 -0.45
CA PHE A 150 -13.93 -1.98 -0.45
C PHE A 150 -15.02 -2.87 -1.02
N TYR A 151 -16.05 -3.14 -0.22
CA TYR A 151 -17.32 -3.65 -0.72
C TYR A 151 -18.13 -2.49 -1.29
N ARG A 152 -18.57 -2.63 -2.53
CA ARG A 152 -19.37 -1.63 -3.24
C ARG A 152 -20.72 -2.23 -3.66
N PRO A 153 -21.82 -1.78 -3.04
CA PRO A 153 -23.17 -2.11 -3.49
C PRO A 153 -23.44 -1.68 -4.92
N THR A 154 -24.39 -2.36 -5.56
CA THR A 154 -24.97 -1.88 -6.82
C THR A 154 -25.89 -0.68 -6.58
N GLY A 155 -25.97 0.23 -7.54
CA GLY A 155 -26.95 1.33 -7.50
C GLY A 155 -26.55 2.52 -6.62
N LEU A 156 -25.29 2.61 -6.17
CA LEU A 156 -24.78 3.81 -5.52
C LEU A 156 -24.87 5.01 -6.49
N VAL A 157 -25.23 6.17 -5.95
CA VAL A 157 -25.34 7.41 -6.73
C VAL A 157 -23.94 7.97 -7.01
N GLY A 158 -23.67 8.26 -8.29
CA GLY A 158 -22.43 8.87 -8.75
C GLY A 158 -21.33 7.85 -9.07
N THR A 159 -20.08 8.31 -9.02
CA THR A 159 -18.87 7.50 -9.18
C THR A 159 -17.84 7.91 -8.13
N PRO A 160 -16.82 7.07 -7.86
CA PRO A 160 -15.72 7.46 -6.97
C PRO A 160 -15.05 8.77 -7.40
N GLU A 161 -14.82 8.97 -8.70
CA GLU A 161 -14.18 10.18 -9.22
C GLU A 161 -15.03 11.43 -8.99
N LEU A 162 -16.36 11.31 -9.12
CA LEU A 162 -17.28 12.39 -8.77
C LEU A 162 -17.28 12.65 -7.27
N ALA A 163 -17.22 11.61 -6.44
CA ALA A 163 -17.12 11.74 -4.99
C ALA A 163 -15.86 12.50 -4.56
N TYR A 164 -14.71 12.22 -5.18
CA TYR A 164 -13.44 12.90 -4.88
C TYR A 164 -13.53 14.41 -5.14
N LYS A 165 -14.22 14.79 -6.23
CA LYS A 165 -14.44 16.19 -6.62
C LYS A 165 -15.50 16.89 -5.77
N ALA A 166 -16.48 16.14 -5.26
CA ALA A 166 -17.61 16.67 -4.51
C ALA A 166 -17.34 16.91 -3.01
N LEU A 167 -16.11 16.66 -2.54
CA LEU A 167 -15.70 16.99 -1.18
C LEU A 167 -15.95 18.47 -0.88
N ARG A 168 -16.52 18.74 0.29
CA ARG A 168 -16.75 20.10 0.77
C ARG A 168 -15.79 20.44 1.88
N PHE A 169 -15.21 21.62 1.80
CA PHE A 169 -14.27 22.15 2.77
C PHE A 169 -14.88 23.39 3.39
N THR A 170 -15.04 23.40 4.71
CA THR A 170 -15.58 24.55 5.45
C THR A 170 -14.70 24.94 6.62
N HIS A 171 -14.75 26.19 7.02
CA HIS A 171 -14.09 26.64 8.24
C HIS A 171 -14.68 25.96 9.47
N ALA A 172 -13.82 25.55 10.41
CA ALA A 172 -14.23 25.00 11.70
C ALA A 172 -13.29 25.46 12.82
N SER A 173 -13.77 25.34 14.06
CA SER A 173 -12.90 25.54 15.23
C SER A 173 -11.77 24.50 15.20
N GLY A 174 -10.52 24.95 15.34
CA GLY A 174 -9.34 24.09 15.33
C GLY A 174 -8.84 23.66 13.94
N GLY A 175 -9.52 24.01 12.84
CA GLY A 175 -9.05 23.63 11.52
C GLY A 175 -10.04 23.82 10.37
N VAL A 176 -9.98 22.92 9.39
CA VAL A 176 -10.86 22.87 8.22
C VAL A 176 -11.67 21.58 8.29
N GLN A 177 -12.99 21.68 8.25
CA GLN A 177 -13.86 20.52 8.15
C GLN A 177 -13.92 20.05 6.70
N VAL A 178 -13.63 18.77 6.50
CA VAL A 178 -13.77 18.08 5.21
C VAL A 178 -14.99 17.18 5.30
N SER A 179 -15.95 17.36 4.40
CA SER A 179 -17.22 16.62 4.39
C SER A 179 -17.33 15.77 3.13
N ASN A 180 -17.50 14.46 3.32
CA ASN A 180 -17.82 13.50 2.28
C ASN A 180 -19.32 13.18 2.33
N ASN A 181 -20.08 13.78 1.42
CA ASN A 181 -21.52 13.55 1.30
C ASN A 181 -21.86 12.42 0.32
N SER A 182 -20.86 11.67 -0.15
CA SER A 182 -21.02 10.59 -1.12
C SER A 182 -21.11 9.22 -0.43
N PRO A 183 -21.60 8.18 -1.14
CA PRO A 183 -21.61 6.81 -0.64
C PRO A 183 -20.26 6.09 -0.72
N TYR A 184 -19.17 6.77 -1.12
CA TYR A 184 -17.85 6.17 -1.34
C TYR A 184 -16.86 6.53 -0.23
N HIS A 185 -15.91 5.65 0.08
CA HIS A 185 -14.76 5.98 0.92
C HIS A 185 -13.76 6.83 0.14
N ILE A 186 -13.19 7.85 0.78
CA ILE A 186 -12.17 8.70 0.16
C ILE A 186 -10.88 8.52 0.93
N SER A 187 -9.85 8.00 0.25
CA SER A 187 -8.52 7.80 0.83
C SER A 187 -7.57 8.88 0.34
N PHE A 188 -7.23 9.82 1.21
CA PHE A 188 -6.27 10.86 0.91
C PHE A 188 -4.85 10.29 0.83
N THR A 189 -4.01 10.85 -0.02
CA THR A 189 -2.54 10.80 0.13
C THR A 189 -2.02 12.10 0.72
N GLN A 190 -2.75 13.21 0.50
CA GLN A 190 -2.38 14.52 0.99
C GLN A 190 -3.60 15.44 1.08
N ILE A 191 -3.58 16.33 2.07
CA ILE A 191 -4.39 17.54 2.11
C ILE A 191 -3.43 18.70 2.39
N LYS A 192 -3.57 19.82 1.69
CA LYS A 192 -2.87 21.07 1.98
C LYS A 192 -3.87 22.20 2.12
N VAL A 193 -3.66 23.05 3.11
CA VAL A 193 -4.47 24.26 3.36
C VAL A 193 -3.57 25.47 3.15
N ASP A 194 -3.86 26.29 2.14
CA ASP A 194 -2.99 27.35 1.61
C ASP A 194 -1.52 26.89 1.47
N GLY A 195 -1.31 25.75 0.80
CA GLY A 195 0.01 25.18 0.56
C GLY A 195 0.66 24.46 1.77
N VAL A 196 0.08 24.55 2.96
CA VAL A 196 0.60 23.88 4.17
C VAL A 196 0.04 22.48 4.29
N PRO A 197 0.87 21.41 4.27
CA PRO A 197 0.39 20.04 4.42
C PRO A 197 -0.23 19.78 5.80
N VAL A 198 -1.38 19.13 5.78
CA VAL A 198 -2.03 18.55 6.97
C VAL A 198 -1.33 17.25 7.33
N LYS A 199 -1.12 17.01 8.63
CA LYS A 199 -0.59 15.75 9.15
C LYS A 199 -1.72 14.78 9.49
N PHE A 200 -1.68 13.57 8.95
CA PHE A 200 -2.57 12.49 9.36
C PHE A 200 -2.10 11.82 10.65
N SER A 201 -3.04 11.33 11.44
CA SER A 201 -2.82 10.61 12.70
C SER A 201 -4.01 9.70 12.99
N GLU A 202 -3.99 8.96 14.10
CA GLU A 202 -5.16 8.19 14.55
C GLU A 202 -6.38 9.09 14.76
N SER A 203 -6.17 10.31 15.27
CA SER A 203 -7.22 11.31 15.45
C SER A 203 -7.58 12.06 14.18
N HIS A 204 -6.76 12.00 13.11
CA HIS A 204 -6.97 12.70 11.84
C HIS A 204 -6.78 11.71 10.68
N PRO A 205 -7.80 10.87 10.42
CA PRO A 205 -7.64 9.70 9.58
C PRO A 205 -7.35 10.10 8.13
N GLN A 206 -6.48 9.33 7.49
CA GLN A 206 -6.18 9.48 6.06
C GLN A 206 -7.35 9.02 5.16
N MET A 207 -8.36 8.34 5.72
CA MET A 207 -9.53 7.88 4.99
C MET A 207 -10.81 8.42 5.61
N LEU A 208 -11.65 9.06 4.80
CA LEU A 208 -12.95 9.56 5.20
C LEU A 208 -14.04 8.57 4.75
N ALA A 209 -14.94 8.22 5.67
CA ALA A 209 -16.01 7.27 5.43
C ALA A 209 -17.14 7.90 4.59
N PRO A 210 -17.99 7.10 3.94
CA PRO A 210 -19.21 7.57 3.31
C PRO A 210 -20.08 8.37 4.28
N PHE A 211 -20.65 9.49 3.80
CA PHE A 211 -21.56 10.35 4.57
C PHE A 211 -20.99 10.80 5.93
N SER A 212 -19.69 11.09 5.96
CA SER A 212 -18.99 11.52 7.17
C SER A 212 -18.22 12.81 6.94
N SER A 213 -17.93 13.53 8.03
CA SER A 213 -17.06 14.70 8.03
C SER A 213 -15.99 14.58 9.09
N HIS A 214 -14.87 15.25 8.88
CA HIS A 214 -13.78 15.31 9.86
C HIS A 214 -13.08 16.67 9.84
N VAL A 215 -12.67 17.18 11.00
CA VAL A 215 -11.93 18.44 11.11
C VAL A 215 -10.44 18.13 11.09
N TYR A 216 -9.75 18.61 10.05
CA TYR A 216 -8.30 18.48 9.93
C TYR A 216 -7.60 19.74 10.45
N PRO A 217 -6.51 19.60 11.21
CA PRO A 217 -5.87 20.72 11.89
C PRO A 217 -5.25 21.68 10.89
N ALA A 218 -5.59 22.97 11.03
CA ALA A 218 -5.03 24.05 10.24
C ALA A 218 -4.93 25.33 11.09
N GLN A 219 -3.73 25.87 11.22
CA GLN A 219 -3.50 27.10 11.97
C GLN A 219 -4.13 28.30 11.26
N ASN A 220 -4.74 29.20 12.04
CA ASN A 220 -5.46 30.37 11.53
C ASN A 220 -6.49 30.02 10.44
N SER A 221 -7.22 28.90 10.61
CA SER A 221 -8.10 28.34 9.58
C SER A 221 -9.11 29.35 9.03
N GLN A 222 -9.61 30.28 9.84
CA GLN A 222 -10.58 31.31 9.44
C GLN A 222 -10.10 32.25 8.32
N ASN A 223 -8.78 32.39 8.13
CA ASN A 223 -8.19 33.22 7.08
C ASN A 223 -7.76 32.41 5.85
N LYS A 224 -7.91 31.08 5.90
CA LYS A 224 -7.47 30.17 4.84
C LYS A 224 -8.50 30.12 3.71
N LYS A 225 -8.06 30.12 2.46
CA LYS A 225 -9.00 30.19 1.33
C LYS A 225 -8.90 29.01 0.40
N LYS A 226 -7.70 28.45 0.24
CA LYS A 226 -7.43 27.41 -0.73
C LYS A 226 -7.18 26.08 -0.06
N VAL A 227 -7.64 25.03 -0.73
CA VAL A 227 -7.33 23.66 -0.36
C VAL A 227 -6.90 22.89 -1.59
N GLU A 228 -5.85 22.08 -1.43
CA GLU A 228 -5.42 21.09 -2.39
C GLU A 228 -5.54 19.72 -1.71
N TRP A 229 -6.02 18.72 -2.43
CA TRP A 229 -6.05 17.36 -1.91
C TRP A 229 -5.68 16.37 -3.00
N ALA A 230 -5.08 15.28 -2.57
CA ALA A 230 -4.74 14.16 -3.41
C ALA A 230 -5.34 12.90 -2.82
N VAL A 231 -5.89 12.03 -3.67
CA VAL A 231 -6.56 10.78 -3.28
C VAL A 231 -6.00 9.60 -4.05
N ILE A 232 -6.24 8.40 -3.54
CA ILE A 232 -5.97 7.15 -4.25
C ILE A 232 -7.27 6.68 -4.91
N SER A 233 -7.25 6.51 -6.23
CA SER A 233 -8.36 5.99 -7.03
C SER A 233 -8.55 4.49 -6.85
N ASP A 234 -9.61 3.92 -7.44
CA ASP A 234 -9.87 2.47 -7.41
C ASP A 234 -8.75 1.64 -8.07
N LEU A 235 -8.08 2.21 -9.07
CA LEU A 235 -6.96 1.57 -9.77
C LEU A 235 -5.63 1.71 -8.99
N GLY A 236 -5.64 2.35 -7.83
CA GLY A 236 -4.46 2.55 -6.99
C GLY A 236 -3.58 3.74 -7.41
N GLY A 237 -3.96 4.49 -8.45
CA GLY A 237 -3.28 5.71 -8.88
C GLY A 237 -3.63 6.91 -8.01
N GLY A 238 -2.72 7.90 -7.97
CA GLY A 238 -2.97 9.17 -7.30
C GLY A 238 -3.70 10.17 -8.20
N GLU A 239 -4.73 10.83 -7.69
CA GLU A 239 -5.44 11.92 -8.36
C GLU A 239 -5.38 13.18 -7.52
N ASN A 240 -5.11 14.32 -8.16
CA ASN A 240 -4.94 15.61 -7.50
C ASN A 240 -6.09 16.56 -7.83
N PHE A 241 -6.52 17.31 -6.82
CA PHE A 241 -7.62 18.25 -6.88
C PHE A 241 -7.30 19.52 -6.10
N ASN A 242 -8.04 20.59 -6.40
CA ASN A 242 -7.96 21.85 -5.68
C ASN A 242 -9.35 22.50 -5.61
N GLY A 243 -9.52 23.39 -4.66
CA GLY A 243 -10.78 24.09 -4.41
C GLY A 243 -10.63 25.18 -3.37
N GLU A 244 -11.76 25.75 -2.98
CA GLU A 244 -11.84 26.81 -1.98
C GLU A 244 -12.51 26.32 -0.70
N ILE A 245 -12.14 26.94 0.42
CA ILE A 245 -12.76 26.72 1.73
C ILE A 245 -13.94 27.69 1.85
N GLN A 246 -15.10 27.14 2.19
CA GLN A 246 -16.37 27.88 2.35
C GLN A 246 -16.63 28.30 3.80
#